data_AF-A0A8H4PQ63-F1
#
_entry.id   AF-A0A8H4PQ63-F1
#
_cell.length_a   1.000
_cell.length_b   1.000
_cell.length_c   1.000
_cell.angle_alpha   90.00
_cell.angle_beta   90.00
_cell.angle_gamma   90.00
#
_symmetry.space_group_name_H-M   'P 1'
#
loop_
_entity.id
_entity.type
_entity.pdbx_description
1 polymer ?
#
loop_
_entity_poly.entity_id
_entity_poly.type
_entity_poly.pdbx_seq_one_letter_code
_entity_poly.pdbx_strand_id
1 'polypeptide(L)'
;MVIQPIFSQSGSTPNDVHKYCRYVHPGQSAIATFMGPVTWGSVPVMFFKRTAAGSAGEGEEQADVGLSLIGTGTALPPSTSRVVAKRVILTGHPYHIHKKIVTVRYMFFSREDVEWFKALPMWTRRGRSGYIKEPLGTHGYFKATFDGRINPQDAVGVSLYKRVWPRASSPLQGRLLEMVSGAQQPAEDVTME
;
A
#
# COMPACT_ATOMS: atom_id res chain seq x y z
N MET A 1 16.26 -15.75 -6.90
CA MET A 1 16.24 -14.26 -6.94
C MET A 1 15.44 -13.78 -5.75
N VAL A 2 15.91 -12.74 -5.06
CA VAL A 2 15.18 -12.09 -3.97
C VAL A 2 14.47 -10.86 -4.54
N ILE A 3 13.17 -10.75 -4.30
CA ILE A 3 12.34 -9.67 -4.84
C ILE A 3 11.60 -8.92 -3.73
N GLN A 4 11.41 -7.63 -3.94
CA GLN A 4 10.50 -6.79 -3.16
C GLN A 4 9.36 -6.32 -4.07
N PRO A 5 8.40 -7.19 -4.40
CA PRO A 5 7.38 -6.89 -5.38
C PRO A 5 6.42 -5.82 -4.86
N ILE A 6 5.96 -4.96 -5.76
CA ILE A 6 4.78 -4.14 -5.52
C ILE A 6 3.55 -4.91 -5.97
N PHE A 7 2.54 -5.00 -5.13
CA PHE A 7 1.30 -5.67 -5.47
C PHE A 7 0.28 -4.66 -6.03
N SER A 8 -0.45 -5.08 -7.04
CA SER A 8 -1.53 -4.30 -7.65
C SER A 8 -2.73 -5.19 -7.96
N GLN A 9 -3.91 -4.58 -8.05
CA GLN A 9 -5.12 -5.29 -8.46
C GLN A 9 -4.96 -5.87 -9.87
N SER A 10 -5.46 -7.09 -10.07
CA SER A 10 -5.61 -7.70 -11.39
C SER A 10 -6.81 -7.09 -12.13
N GLY A 11 -6.71 -6.98 -13.45
CA GLY A 11 -7.78 -6.49 -14.30
C GLY A 11 -7.24 -5.68 -15.47
N SER A 12 -8.13 -5.37 -16.42
CA SER A 12 -7.84 -4.44 -17.50
C SER A 12 -8.53 -3.11 -17.21
N THR A 13 -7.73 -2.03 -17.16
CA THR A 13 -8.21 -0.66 -17.00
C THR A 13 -7.91 0.12 -18.28
N PRO A 14 -8.81 0.99 -18.78
CA PRO A 14 -8.60 1.71 -20.04
C PRO A 14 -7.31 2.53 -20.13
N ASN A 15 -6.79 3.01 -18.99
CA ASN A 15 -5.59 3.83 -18.88
C ASN A 15 -4.37 3.07 -18.32
N ASP A 16 -4.46 1.74 -18.15
CA ASP A 16 -3.42 0.90 -17.55
C ASP A 16 -2.90 1.40 -16.17
N VAL A 17 -3.77 2.08 -15.40
CA VAL A 17 -3.48 2.53 -14.03
C VAL A 17 -4.17 1.61 -13.02
N HIS A 18 -3.36 0.94 -12.21
CA HIS A 18 -3.82 -0.07 -11.27
C HIS A 18 -3.64 0.38 -9.83
N LYS A 19 -4.62 0.04 -8.98
CA LYS A 19 -4.57 0.35 -7.56
C LYS A 19 -3.51 -0.51 -6.86
N TYR A 20 -2.65 0.14 -6.08
CA TYR A 20 -1.68 -0.52 -5.22
C TYR A 20 -2.38 -1.30 -4.09
N CYS A 21 -2.00 -2.55 -3.93
CA CYS A 21 -2.40 -3.40 -2.80
C CYS A 21 -1.26 -3.44 -1.79
N ARG A 22 -1.56 -3.12 -0.52
CA ARG A 22 -0.55 -3.22 0.56
C ARG A 22 -0.26 -4.68 0.91
N TYR A 23 -1.27 -5.53 0.84
CA TYR A 23 -1.21 -6.96 1.12
C TYR A 23 -1.97 -7.72 0.04
N VAL A 24 -1.61 -8.98 -0.15
CA VAL A 24 -2.41 -9.91 -0.95
C VAL A 24 -3.57 -10.37 -0.07
N HIS A 25 -4.79 -10.15 -0.54
CA HIS A 25 -5.98 -10.60 0.18
C HIS A 25 -6.24 -12.08 -0.09
N PRO A 26 -6.64 -12.89 0.92
CA PRO A 26 -7.02 -14.28 0.71
C PRO A 26 -8.11 -14.42 -0.35
N GLY A 27 -7.98 -15.41 -1.24
CA GLY A 27 -8.94 -15.67 -2.31
C GLY A 27 -8.87 -14.70 -3.50
N GLN A 28 -7.94 -13.74 -3.51
CA GLN A 28 -7.73 -12.83 -4.63
C GLN A 28 -6.35 -13.01 -5.25
N SER A 29 -6.31 -13.03 -6.58
CA SER A 29 -5.06 -12.93 -7.34
C SER A 29 -4.58 -11.48 -7.37
N ALA A 30 -3.27 -11.29 -7.24
CA ALA A 30 -2.63 -9.99 -7.34
C ALA A 30 -1.50 -10.02 -8.36
N ILE A 31 -1.25 -8.90 -9.01
CA ILE A 31 -0.11 -8.75 -9.92
C ILE A 31 1.07 -8.22 -9.12
N ALA A 32 2.14 -9.02 -9.07
CA ALA A 32 3.42 -8.65 -8.48
C ALA A 32 4.32 -8.02 -9.55
N THR A 33 4.67 -6.74 -9.38
CA THR A 33 5.56 -6.02 -10.30
C THR A 33 6.90 -5.76 -9.60
N PHE A 34 8.00 -6.01 -10.29
CA PHE A 34 9.35 -5.73 -9.82
C PHE A 34 10.26 -5.49 -11.04
N MET A 35 11.45 -4.91 -10.81
CA MET A 35 12.47 -4.78 -11.84
C MET A 35 13.45 -5.95 -11.72
N GLY A 36 13.72 -6.66 -12.81
CA GLY A 36 14.58 -7.84 -12.83
C GLY A 36 14.82 -8.34 -14.26
N PRO A 37 15.52 -9.48 -14.41
CA PRO A 37 15.77 -10.08 -15.72
C PRO A 37 14.46 -10.45 -16.42
N VAL A 38 14.41 -10.24 -17.73
CA VAL A 38 13.22 -10.49 -18.55
C VAL A 38 13.09 -11.98 -18.85
N THR A 39 11.89 -12.52 -18.67
CA THR A 39 11.52 -13.88 -19.10
C THR A 39 10.53 -13.80 -20.25
N TRP A 40 10.72 -14.62 -21.27
CA TRP A 40 9.82 -14.69 -22.42
C TRP A 40 8.82 -15.84 -22.26
N GLY A 41 7.55 -15.58 -22.61
CA GLY A 41 6.48 -16.56 -22.52
C GLY A 41 5.83 -16.69 -21.14
N SER A 42 4.80 -17.52 -21.07
CA SER A 42 4.01 -17.78 -19.87
C SER A 42 4.71 -18.81 -18.97
N VAL A 43 5.69 -18.37 -18.20
CA VAL A 43 6.48 -19.25 -17.32
C VAL A 43 5.82 -19.37 -15.93
N PRO A 44 5.57 -20.58 -15.40
CA PRO A 44 5.10 -20.74 -14.03
C PRO A 44 6.19 -20.33 -13.03
N VAL A 45 5.81 -19.56 -12.00
CA VAL A 45 6.70 -19.02 -10.97
C VAL A 45 6.20 -19.44 -9.60
N MET A 46 7.11 -19.86 -8.73
CA MET A 46 6.84 -20.15 -7.32
C MET A 46 7.52 -19.12 -6.43
N PHE A 47 6.81 -18.65 -5.42
CA PHE A 47 7.30 -17.66 -4.45
C PHE A 47 7.52 -18.31 -3.09
N PHE A 48 8.75 -18.26 -2.59
CA PHE A 48 9.13 -18.83 -1.30
C PHE A 48 9.55 -17.73 -0.32
N LYS A 49 9.25 -17.94 0.96
CA LYS A 49 9.78 -17.17 2.09
C LYS A 49 10.85 -18.01 2.78
N ARG A 50 11.98 -17.40 3.11
CA ARG A 50 12.97 -18.06 3.98
C ARG A 50 12.45 -18.08 5.42
N THR A 51 12.45 -19.26 6.01
CA THR A 51 12.11 -19.51 7.42
C THR A 51 13.40 -19.87 8.14
N ALA A 52 13.57 -19.40 9.39
CA ALA A 52 14.69 -19.86 10.20
C ALA A 52 14.41 -21.29 10.65
N ALA A 53 15.41 -22.18 10.59
CA ALA A 53 15.28 -23.51 11.15
C ALA A 53 14.92 -23.40 12.64
N GLY A 54 13.80 -23.99 13.03
CA GLY A 54 13.32 -24.02 14.42
C GLY A 54 12.06 -23.20 14.74
N SER A 55 11.39 -22.58 13.75
CA SER A 55 10.13 -21.85 13.99
C SER A 55 8.86 -22.54 13.50
N ALA A 56 8.94 -23.77 12.99
CA ALA A 56 7.78 -24.59 12.69
C ALA A 56 7.43 -25.43 13.93
N GLY A 57 6.18 -25.33 14.39
CA GLY A 57 5.70 -26.03 15.57
C GLY A 57 5.90 -27.54 15.48
N GLU A 58 6.11 -28.13 16.65
CA GLU A 58 6.18 -29.56 16.94
C GLU A 58 4.94 -30.26 16.32
N GLY A 59 5.06 -30.84 15.13
CA GLY A 59 3.88 -31.48 14.53
C GLY A 59 4.00 -32.19 13.19
N GLU A 60 4.98 -31.92 12.32
CA GLU A 60 5.01 -32.58 11.00
C GLU A 60 6.42 -33.01 10.57
N GLU A 61 6.60 -34.31 10.39
CA GLU A 61 7.80 -35.01 9.89
C GLU A 61 8.04 -34.74 8.39
N GLN A 62 8.18 -33.47 8.00
CA GLN A 62 8.69 -33.09 6.70
C GLN A 62 10.03 -32.39 6.87
N ALA A 63 11.03 -32.84 6.12
CA ALA A 63 12.37 -32.26 6.13
C ALA A 63 12.26 -30.72 6.04
N ASP A 64 12.61 -30.02 7.13
CA ASP A 64 12.49 -28.57 7.21
C ASP A 64 13.56 -27.94 6.31
N VAL A 65 13.16 -27.69 5.06
CA VAL A 65 13.99 -27.11 4.01
C VAL A 65 14.28 -25.61 4.29
N GLY A 66 13.75 -25.04 5.38
CA GLY A 66 13.96 -23.63 5.73
C GLY A 66 13.31 -22.66 4.72
N LEU A 67 12.38 -23.17 3.90
CA LEU A 67 11.65 -22.42 2.88
C LEU A 67 10.17 -22.75 2.96
N SER A 68 9.34 -21.73 3.09
CA SER A 68 7.89 -21.84 3.06
C SER A 68 7.35 -21.34 1.73
N LEU A 69 6.54 -22.15 1.04
CA LEU A 69 5.84 -21.73 -0.18
C LEU A 69 4.75 -20.71 0.17
N ILE A 70 4.89 -19.48 -0.33
CA ILE A 70 3.93 -18.39 -0.11
C ILE A 70 2.80 -18.46 -1.16
N GLY A 71 3.15 -18.83 -2.39
CA GLY A 71 2.19 -18.88 -3.47
C GLY A 71 2.81 -19.24 -4.81
N THR A 72 1.93 -19.47 -5.78
CA THR A 72 2.26 -19.77 -7.16
C THR A 72 1.72 -18.67 -8.07
N GLY A 73 2.28 -18.55 -9.26
CA GLY A 73 1.82 -17.61 -10.26
C GLY A 73 2.40 -17.91 -11.64
N THR A 74 2.09 -17.03 -12.59
CA THR A 74 2.60 -17.12 -13.96
C THR A 74 3.24 -15.79 -14.32
N ALA A 75 4.39 -15.83 -14.98
CA ALA A 75 5.04 -14.66 -15.53
C ALA A 75 4.16 -14.05 -16.63
N LEU A 76 3.83 -12.77 -16.46
CA LEU A 76 3.17 -11.97 -17.48
C LEU A 76 4.21 -11.32 -18.41
N PRO A 77 3.81 -10.90 -19.62
CA PRO A 77 4.71 -10.17 -20.51
C PRO A 77 5.35 -8.95 -19.83
N PRO A 78 6.65 -8.71 -20.06
CA PRO A 78 7.32 -7.54 -19.51
C PRO A 78 6.64 -6.28 -20.04
N SER A 79 6.17 -5.42 -19.14
CA SER A 79 5.47 -4.18 -19.49
C SER A 79 6.03 -3.00 -18.72
N THR A 80 6.27 -1.89 -19.43
CA THR A 80 6.69 -0.60 -18.86
C THR A 80 5.53 0.38 -18.72
N SER A 81 4.39 0.10 -19.36
CA SER A 81 3.19 0.94 -19.36
C SER A 81 2.42 0.91 -18.05
N ARG A 82 2.51 -0.20 -17.30
CA ARG A 82 1.69 -0.44 -16.11
C ARG A 82 2.03 0.55 -15.01
N VAL A 83 1.11 1.45 -14.70
CA VAL A 83 1.28 2.43 -13.61
C VAL A 83 0.57 1.93 -12.36
N VAL A 84 1.31 1.83 -11.25
CA VAL A 84 0.74 1.47 -9.95
C VAL A 84 0.53 2.73 -9.11
N ALA A 85 -0.71 2.99 -8.70
CA ALA A 85 -1.10 4.15 -7.91
C ALA A 85 -1.52 3.76 -6.50
N LYS A 86 -0.83 4.32 -5.49
CA LYS A 86 -1.19 4.19 -4.08
C LYS A 86 -2.20 5.26 -3.70
N ARG A 87 -3.37 4.81 -3.27
CA ARG A 87 -4.42 5.66 -2.70
C ARG A 87 -4.05 6.06 -1.27
N VAL A 88 -4.08 7.36 -0.99
CA VAL A 88 -3.97 7.96 0.35
C VAL A 88 -5.29 8.66 0.63
N ILE A 89 -5.89 8.38 1.78
CA ILE A 89 -7.18 8.97 2.17
C ILE A 89 -6.90 9.95 3.31
N LEU A 90 -7.21 11.22 3.10
CA LEU A 90 -7.26 12.19 4.19
C LEU A 90 -8.66 12.15 4.78
N THR A 91 -8.75 11.96 6.10
CA THR A 91 -10.03 11.80 6.80
C THR A 91 -10.32 13.01 7.66
N GLY A 92 -11.57 13.43 7.67
CA GLY A 92 -12.08 14.48 8.55
C GLY A 92 -13.39 14.08 9.19
N HIS A 93 -13.72 14.76 10.28
CA HIS A 93 -14.95 14.56 11.02
C HIS A 93 -15.86 15.79 10.90
N PRO A 94 -17.15 15.61 10.57
CA PRO A 94 -18.14 16.66 10.69
C PRO A 94 -18.21 17.12 12.16
N TYR A 95 -18.20 18.44 12.36
CA TYR A 95 -18.30 19.05 13.69
C TYR A 95 -19.65 19.74 13.87
N HIS A 96 -19.97 20.69 12.99
CA HIS A 96 -21.22 21.45 13.07
C HIS A 96 -21.95 21.39 11.72
N ILE A 97 -23.22 21.01 11.75
CA ILE A 97 -24.04 20.78 10.55
C ILE A 97 -25.21 21.75 10.56
N HIS A 98 -25.24 22.66 9.58
CA HIS A 98 -26.34 23.61 9.42
C HIS A 98 -26.89 23.53 7.99
N LYS A 99 -28.10 22.96 7.86
CA LYS A 99 -28.78 22.72 6.58
C LYS A 99 -27.87 21.97 5.59
N LYS A 100 -27.27 22.69 4.63
CA LYS A 100 -26.38 22.15 3.58
C LYS A 100 -24.89 22.42 3.85
N ILE A 101 -24.57 23.27 4.82
CA ILE A 101 -23.20 23.66 5.17
C ILE A 101 -22.74 22.82 6.35
N VAL A 102 -21.60 22.17 6.20
CA VAL A 102 -20.98 21.31 7.21
C VAL A 102 -19.61 21.87 7.53
N THR A 103 -19.32 22.11 8.80
CA THR A 103 -17.97 22.42 9.26
C THR A 103 -17.24 21.12 9.55
N VAL A 104 -16.11 20.89 8.88
CA VAL A 104 -15.29 19.68 9.04
C VAL A 104 -14.01 20.03 9.81
N ARG A 105 -13.59 19.12 10.70
CA ARG A 105 -12.37 19.23 11.49
C ARG A 105 -11.47 18.01 11.34
N TYR A 106 -10.21 18.15 11.74
CA TYR A 106 -9.20 17.08 11.78
C TYR A 106 -8.82 16.46 10.42
N MET A 107 -9.15 17.12 9.31
CA MET A 107 -8.62 16.75 7.99
C MET A 107 -7.35 17.54 7.64
N PHE A 108 -7.33 18.83 8.01
CA PHE A 108 -6.20 19.74 7.83
C PHE A 108 -5.95 20.48 9.14
N PHE A 109 -4.75 21.03 9.29
CA PHE A 109 -4.34 21.78 10.49
C PHE A 109 -3.94 23.23 10.19
N SER A 110 -3.67 23.56 8.92
CA SER A 110 -3.40 24.93 8.47
C SER A 110 -4.50 25.43 7.53
N ARG A 111 -4.64 26.76 7.43
CA ARG A 111 -5.53 27.40 6.45
C ARG A 111 -5.03 27.19 5.01
N GLU A 112 -3.72 27.25 4.81
CA GLU A 112 -3.09 27.13 3.49
C GLU A 112 -3.39 25.77 2.86
N ASP A 113 -3.35 24.68 3.65
CA ASP A 113 -3.69 23.34 3.18
C ASP A 113 -5.15 23.25 2.69
N VAL A 114 -6.08 23.85 3.43
CA VAL A 114 -7.50 23.87 3.04
C VAL A 114 -7.68 24.59 1.70
N GLU A 115 -7.01 25.72 1.51
CA GLU A 115 -7.09 26.49 0.27
C GLU A 115 -6.45 25.73 -0.89
N TRP A 116 -5.30 25.08 -0.67
CA TRP A 116 -4.60 24.25 -1.65
C TRP A 116 -5.47 23.08 -2.12
N PHE A 117 -6.15 22.40 -1.20
CA PHE A 117 -6.98 21.23 -1.50
C PHE A 117 -8.45 21.56 -1.80
N LYS A 118 -8.81 22.85 -1.93
CA LYS A 118 -10.20 23.30 -2.12
C LYS A 118 -10.89 22.71 -3.35
N ALA A 119 -10.13 22.50 -4.43
CA ALA A 119 -10.64 21.99 -5.70
C ALA A 119 -10.93 20.48 -5.69
N LEU A 120 -10.49 19.74 -4.67
CA LEU A 120 -10.67 18.31 -4.63
C LEU A 120 -12.09 17.92 -4.20
N PRO A 121 -12.70 16.92 -4.88
CA PRO A 121 -13.97 16.36 -4.43
C PRO A 121 -13.76 15.55 -3.15
N MET A 122 -14.64 15.78 -2.19
CA MET A 122 -14.75 14.99 -0.97
C MET A 122 -15.87 13.96 -1.12
N TRP A 123 -15.69 12.81 -0.49
CA TRP A 123 -16.70 11.76 -0.37
C TRP A 123 -16.90 11.39 1.10
N THR A 124 -18.02 10.77 1.42
CA THR A 124 -18.28 10.22 2.76
C THR A 124 -18.41 8.72 2.68
N ARG A 125 -18.18 8.02 3.81
CA ARG A 125 -18.38 6.56 3.88
C ARG A 125 -19.79 6.12 3.46
N ARG A 126 -20.79 6.97 3.63
CA ARG A 126 -22.19 6.73 3.23
C ARG A 126 -22.51 7.12 1.78
N GLY A 127 -21.51 7.40 0.95
CA GLY A 127 -21.69 7.65 -0.49
C GLY A 127 -22.10 9.09 -0.85
N ARG A 128 -22.08 10.03 0.10
CA ARG A 128 -22.28 11.46 -0.19
C ARG A 128 -21.04 12.08 -0.80
N SER A 129 -21.24 13.04 -1.69
CA SER A 129 -20.17 13.76 -2.38
C SER A 129 -20.29 15.25 -2.14
N GLY A 130 -19.16 15.96 -2.04
CA GLY A 130 -19.14 17.37 -1.71
C GLY A 130 -17.83 18.07 -2.04
N TYR A 131 -17.81 19.37 -1.77
CA TYR A 131 -16.67 20.25 -2.04
C TYR A 131 -16.41 21.20 -0.88
N ILE A 132 -15.15 21.62 -0.76
CA ILE A 132 -14.71 22.61 0.23
C ILE A 132 -15.16 24.00 -0.25
N LYS A 133 -15.80 24.76 0.63
CA LYS A 133 -16.30 26.10 0.32
C LYS A 133 -15.33 27.19 0.76
N GLU A 134 -15.00 27.22 2.05
CA GLU A 134 -14.10 28.22 2.63
C GLU A 134 -13.40 27.69 3.89
N PRO A 135 -12.14 28.09 4.13
CA PRO A 135 -11.48 27.84 5.41
C PRO A 135 -12.13 28.66 6.52
N LEU A 136 -12.03 28.16 7.75
CA LEU A 136 -12.54 28.77 8.97
C LEU A 136 -11.39 28.88 9.99
N GLY A 137 -10.99 30.12 10.29
CA GLY A 137 -9.91 30.40 11.25
C GLY A 137 -8.52 29.93 10.77
N THR A 138 -7.64 29.59 11.72
CA THR A 138 -6.23 29.24 11.48
C THR A 138 -5.93 27.74 11.62
N HIS A 139 -6.76 26.99 12.36
CA HIS A 139 -6.52 25.58 12.70
C HIS A 139 -6.94 24.56 11.61
N GLY A 140 -7.13 25.00 10.37
CA GLY A 140 -7.51 24.12 9.26
C GLY A 140 -8.95 23.60 9.28
N TYR A 141 -9.84 24.24 10.06
CA TYR A 141 -11.28 23.98 9.95
C TYR A 141 -11.79 24.56 8.65
N PHE A 142 -12.83 23.96 8.08
CA PHE A 142 -13.42 24.48 6.85
C PHE A 142 -14.89 24.16 6.74
N LYS A 143 -15.59 25.00 6.00
CA LYS A 143 -16.97 24.76 5.61
C LYS A 143 -16.98 24.00 4.29
N ALA A 144 -17.81 22.98 4.23
CA ALA A 144 -18.04 22.13 3.08
C ALA A 144 -19.52 22.08 2.75
N THR A 145 -19.82 21.80 1.50
CA THR A 145 -21.18 21.53 1.03
C THR A 145 -21.25 20.14 0.42
N PHE A 146 -22.31 19.41 0.70
CA PHE A 146 -22.55 18.07 0.18
C PHE A 146 -23.87 18.00 -0.58
N ASP A 147 -24.04 16.95 -1.37
CA ASP A 147 -25.27 16.62 -2.12
C ASP A 147 -26.48 16.43 -1.19
N GLY A 148 -26.26 15.79 -0.03
CA GLY A 148 -27.31 15.44 0.92
C GLY A 148 -26.98 15.79 2.37
N ARG A 149 -27.92 15.46 3.27
CA ARG A 149 -27.72 15.59 4.72
C ARG A 149 -26.70 14.55 5.19
N ILE A 150 -25.79 14.98 6.06
CA ILE A 150 -24.74 14.16 6.66
C ILE A 150 -25.02 13.95 8.14
N ASN A 151 -24.65 12.79 8.67
CA ASN A 151 -24.70 12.51 10.09
C ASN A 151 -23.36 12.94 10.75
N PRO A 152 -23.36 13.53 11.96
CA PRO A 152 -22.13 13.80 12.71
C PRO A 152 -21.19 12.59 12.88
N GLN A 153 -21.73 11.36 12.85
CA GLN A 153 -20.95 10.11 12.93
C GLN A 153 -20.29 9.68 11.62
N ASP A 154 -20.56 10.37 10.50
CA ASP A 154 -19.93 10.05 9.22
C ASP A 154 -18.47 10.51 9.18
N ALA A 155 -17.66 9.79 8.41
CA ALA A 155 -16.30 10.21 8.07
C ALA A 155 -16.31 10.83 6.67
N VAL A 156 -15.69 12.00 6.55
CA VAL A 156 -15.41 12.66 5.27
C VAL A 156 -14.02 12.25 4.83
N GLY A 157 -13.86 11.93 3.55
CA GLY A 157 -12.61 11.49 2.95
C GLY A 157 -12.28 12.28 1.68
N VAL A 158 -11.00 12.60 1.49
CA VAL A 158 -10.44 13.01 0.20
C VAL A 158 -9.53 11.88 -0.29
N SER A 159 -9.68 11.47 -1.55
CA SER A 159 -8.82 10.45 -2.16
C SER A 159 -7.69 11.12 -2.95
N LEU A 160 -6.46 10.94 -2.49
CA LEU A 160 -5.24 11.31 -3.19
C LEU A 160 -4.55 10.07 -3.76
N TYR A 161 -3.79 10.25 -4.83
CA TYR A 161 -3.05 9.16 -5.46
C TYR A 161 -1.59 9.54 -5.64
N LYS A 162 -0.69 8.62 -5.27
CA LYS A 162 0.75 8.74 -5.48
C LYS A 162 1.25 7.57 -6.31
N ARG A 163 2.07 7.84 -7.32
CA ARG A 163 2.72 6.79 -8.12
C ARG A 163 3.70 5.99 -7.26
N VAL A 164 3.64 4.66 -7.38
CA VAL A 164 4.58 3.73 -6.76
C VAL A 164 5.44 3.12 -7.84
N TRP A 165 6.75 3.24 -7.69
CA TRP A 165 7.71 2.67 -8.60
C TRP A 165 8.06 1.22 -8.20
N PRO A 166 8.29 0.32 -9.16
CA PRO A 166 8.78 -1.02 -8.86
C PRO A 166 10.16 -0.96 -8.22
N ARG A 167 10.55 -2.04 -7.52
CA ARG A 167 11.87 -2.14 -6.86
C ARG A 167 12.74 -3.13 -7.62
N ALA A 168 14.05 -2.88 -7.65
CA ALA A 168 15.03 -3.79 -8.23
C ALA A 168 15.11 -5.09 -7.41
N SER A 169 15.25 -6.21 -8.12
CA SER A 169 15.53 -7.51 -7.55
C SER A 169 17.03 -7.71 -7.35
N SER A 170 17.39 -8.53 -6.36
CA SER A 170 18.77 -8.98 -6.18
C SER A 170 18.90 -10.47 -6.54
N PRO A 171 20.00 -10.89 -7.16
CA PRO A 171 20.27 -12.31 -7.32
C PRO A 171 20.34 -12.98 -5.94
N LEU A 172 19.87 -14.22 -5.85
CA LEU A 172 20.10 -15.00 -4.64
C LEU A 172 21.55 -15.46 -4.69
N GLN A 173 22.35 -15.04 -3.72
CA GLN A 173 23.76 -15.44 -3.62
C GLN A 173 23.88 -16.69 -2.75
N GLY A 174 24.62 -17.69 -3.24
CA GLY A 174 24.80 -18.99 -2.57
C GLY A 174 23.81 -20.07 -2.99
N ARG A 175 23.92 -21.26 -2.38
CA ARG A 175 22.99 -22.38 -2.60
C ARG A 175 21.69 -22.12 -1.85
N LEU A 176 20.56 -22.49 -2.47
CA LEU A 176 19.21 -22.26 -1.94
C LEU A 176 18.99 -22.85 -0.52
N LEU A 177 19.70 -23.93 -0.21
CA LEU A 177 19.59 -24.69 1.05
C LEU A 177 20.70 -24.41 2.06
N GLU A 178 21.73 -23.62 1.71
CA GLU A 178 22.77 -23.27 2.68
C GLU A 178 22.23 -22.21 3.64
N MET A 179 21.85 -22.67 4.83
CA MET A 179 21.54 -21.82 5.96
C MET A 179 22.73 -20.91 6.25
N VAL A 180 22.50 -19.60 6.24
CA VAL A 180 23.48 -18.65 6.76
C VAL A 180 23.50 -18.84 8.27
N SER A 181 24.34 -19.75 8.76
CA SER A 181 24.74 -19.79 10.16
C SER A 181 25.62 -18.56 10.41
N GLY A 182 25.06 -17.56 11.11
CA GLY A 182 25.81 -16.47 11.70
C GLY A 182 25.87 -15.19 10.87
N ALA A 183 24.88 -14.31 11.08
CA ALA A 183 25.15 -12.88 11.16
C ALA A 183 25.19 -12.49 12.65
N GLN A 184 26.18 -13.01 13.36
CA GLN A 184 26.54 -12.52 14.69
C GLN A 184 27.50 -11.36 14.44
N GLN A 185 26.98 -10.14 14.57
CA GLN A 185 27.84 -8.94 14.58
C GLN A 185 28.88 -9.15 15.69
N PRO A 186 30.20 -9.04 15.41
CA PRO A 186 31.15 -8.93 16.48
C PRO A 186 30.83 -7.61 17.20
N ALA A 187 30.50 -7.70 18.49
CA ALA A 187 30.50 -6.55 19.37
C ALA A 187 31.93 -6.01 19.35
N GLU A 188 32.12 -4.81 18.80
CA GLU A 188 33.37 -4.07 18.99
C GLU A 188 33.49 -3.79 20.49
N ASP A 189 34.40 -4.52 21.15
CA ASP A 189 34.93 -4.19 22.46
C ASP A 189 35.54 -2.79 22.37
N VAL A 190 34.81 -1.80 22.89
CA VAL A 190 35.37 -0.48 23.17
C VAL A 190 36.32 -0.66 24.36
N THR A 191 37.59 -0.83 24.04
CA THR A 191 38.70 -0.73 24.99
C THR A 191 39.49 0.54 24.75
N MET A 192 39.96 1.10 25.88
CA MET A 192 40.94 2.18 26.08
C MET A 192 40.37 3.60 25.97
N GLU A 193 40.70 4.54 26.84
CA GLU A 193 41.45 4.64 28.11
C GLU A 193 41.13 6.04 28.66
#